data_AF-A0A5M8PUD3-F1
#
_entry.id   AF-A0A5M8PUD3-F1
#
_cell.length_a   1.000
_cell.length_b   1.000
_cell.length_c   1.000
_cell.angle_alpha   90.00
_cell.angle_beta   90.00
_cell.angle_gamma   90.00
#
_symmetry.space_group_name_H-M   'P 1'
#
loop_
_entity.id
_entity.type
_entity.pdbx_description
1 polymer ?
#
loop_
_entity_poly.entity_id
_entity_poly.type
_entity_poly.pdbx_seq_one_letter_code
_entity_poly.pdbx_strand_id
1 'polypeptide(L)'
;MSQYTSQYPDVPIDSALKKYFEEFYKASDTPEAHEKYVDHFRDDTTMIMASKMVKGRSEILNMRRSMWKHVASRSHKPEKSFPFGPNADEVMMFGTVSYGLKNRKKWKMDYYQVYLNDAAQNANK
;
A
#
# COMPACT_ATOMS: atom_id res chain seq x y z
N MET A 1 13.38 3.95 -14.87
CA MET A 1 13.11 3.32 -13.57
C MET A 1 11.82 3.89 -13.01
N SER A 2 11.00 3.08 -12.36
CA SER A 2 9.71 3.49 -11.79
C SER A 2 9.90 4.46 -10.62
N GLN A 3 8.96 5.37 -10.36
CA GLN A 3 8.99 6.23 -9.16
C GLN A 3 8.75 5.45 -7.85
N TYR A 4 8.44 4.15 -7.95
CA TYR A 4 8.06 3.28 -6.83
C TYR A 4 9.22 2.45 -6.26
N THR A 5 10.46 2.62 -6.74
CA THR A 5 11.60 1.80 -6.31
C THR A 5 12.12 2.22 -4.92
N SER A 6 12.07 1.31 -3.94
CA SER A 6 12.58 1.49 -2.57
C SER A 6 13.97 0.86 -2.34
N GLN A 7 14.64 1.25 -1.25
CA GLN A 7 15.84 0.58 -0.73
C GLN A 7 15.45 -0.67 0.07
N TYR A 8 16.26 -1.72 -0.06
CA TYR A 8 16.07 -3.00 0.59
C TYR A 8 17.29 -3.33 1.46
N PRO A 9 17.10 -3.88 2.68
CA PRO A 9 18.19 -4.39 3.50
C PRO A 9 18.90 -5.52 2.77
N ASP A 10 20.15 -5.76 3.14
CA ASP A 10 20.99 -6.83 2.58
C ASP A 10 20.59 -8.20 3.12
N VAL A 11 19.30 -8.52 2.95
CA VAL A 11 18.67 -9.80 3.20
C VAL A 11 17.91 -10.19 1.93
N PRO A 12 17.91 -11.47 1.54
CA PRO A 12 17.12 -11.92 0.39
C PRO A 12 15.65 -11.54 0.56
N ILE A 13 15.12 -10.80 -0.41
CA ILE A 13 13.70 -10.46 -0.54
C ILE A 13 13.22 -11.01 -1.88
N ASP A 14 12.11 -11.74 -1.84
CA ASP A 14 11.48 -12.30 -3.02
C ASP A 14 11.14 -11.21 -4.05
N SER A 15 11.55 -11.43 -5.30
CA SER A 15 11.19 -10.59 -6.44
C SER A 15 9.68 -10.42 -6.61
N ALA A 16 8.88 -11.43 -6.26
CA ALA A 16 7.43 -11.40 -6.32
C ALA A 16 6.86 -10.37 -5.33
N LEU A 17 7.44 -10.30 -4.12
CA LEU A 17 7.06 -9.32 -3.10
C LEU A 17 7.40 -7.88 -3.52
N LYS A 18 8.55 -7.68 -4.19
CA LYS A 18 8.91 -6.37 -4.77
C LYS A 18 7.88 -5.91 -5.81
N LYS A 19 7.53 -6.81 -6.74
CA LYS A 19 6.53 -6.54 -7.78
C LYS A 19 5.16 -6.24 -7.20
N TYR A 20 4.72 -7.01 -6.21
CA TYR A 20 3.46 -6.78 -5.50
C TYR A 20 3.36 -5.35 -4.95
N PHE A 21 4.40 -4.85 -4.28
CA PHE A 21 4.37 -3.49 -3.73
C PHE A 21 4.34 -2.41 -4.80
N GLU A 22 5.08 -2.57 -5.90
CA GLU A 22 5.04 -1.63 -7.03
C GLU A 22 3.63 -1.54 -7.64
N GLU A 23 2.97 -2.70 -7.81
CA GLU A 23 1.59 -2.77 -8.32
C GLU A 23 0.58 -2.21 -7.32
N PHE A 24 0.76 -2.50 -6.03
CA PHE A 24 -0.08 -2.00 -4.95
C PHE A 24 -0.06 -0.47 -4.86
N TYR A 25 1.13 0.15 -4.89
CA TYR A 25 1.22 1.61 -4.83
C TYR A 25 0.73 2.28 -6.11
N LYS A 26 0.95 1.66 -7.28
CA LYS A 26 0.38 2.14 -8.54
C LYS A 26 -1.15 2.14 -8.50
N ALA A 27 -1.77 1.05 -8.05
CA ALA A 27 -3.22 0.99 -7.84
C ALA A 27 -3.65 1.98 -6.74
N SER A 28 -2.83 2.17 -5.71
CA SER A 28 -3.09 3.12 -4.64
C SER A 28 -3.12 4.57 -5.11
N ASP A 29 -2.29 4.95 -6.06
CA ASP A 29 -2.22 6.33 -6.55
C ASP A 29 -3.21 6.63 -7.69
N THR A 30 -3.83 5.60 -8.24
CA THR A 30 -4.81 5.74 -9.33
C THR A 30 -6.22 5.92 -8.74
N PRO A 31 -6.92 7.04 -9.03
CA PRO A 31 -8.24 7.32 -8.48
C PRO A 31 -9.29 6.28 -8.85
N GLU A 32 -9.30 5.83 -10.11
CA GLU A 32 -10.32 4.94 -10.67
C GLU A 32 -10.06 3.46 -10.36
N ALA A 33 -8.84 3.12 -9.91
CA ALA A 33 -8.40 1.73 -9.69
C ALA A 33 -8.91 1.13 -8.37
N HIS A 34 -10.18 1.35 -8.02
CA HIS A 34 -10.76 0.88 -6.77
C HIS A 34 -10.75 -0.64 -6.66
N GLU A 35 -11.24 -1.36 -7.68
CA GLU A 35 -11.27 -2.83 -7.65
C GLU A 35 -9.85 -3.40 -7.65
N LYS A 36 -8.99 -2.92 -8.55
CA LYS A 36 -7.57 -3.34 -8.60
C LYS A 36 -6.86 -3.12 -7.26
N TYR A 37 -7.11 -2.01 -6.58
CA TYR A 37 -6.53 -1.78 -5.25
C TYR A 37 -6.99 -2.85 -4.26
N VAL A 38 -8.28 -3.19 -4.27
CA VAL A 38 -8.87 -4.17 -3.37
C VAL A 38 -8.42 -5.60 -3.71
N ASP A 39 -8.07 -5.90 -4.96
CA ASP A 39 -7.51 -7.20 -5.39
C ASP A 39 -6.16 -7.53 -4.76
N HIS A 40 -5.45 -6.53 -4.22
CA HIS A 40 -4.20 -6.77 -3.50
C HIS A 40 -4.45 -7.33 -2.09
N PHE A 41 -5.68 -7.26 -1.57
CA PHE A 41 -6.05 -7.78 -0.26
C PHE A 41 -6.66 -9.17 -0.37
N ARG A 42 -6.54 -9.96 0.69
CA ARG A 42 -7.33 -11.18 0.86
C ARG A 42 -8.76 -10.81 1.24
N ASP A 43 -9.71 -11.71 0.98
CA ASP A 43 -11.12 -11.46 1.25
C ASP A 43 -11.42 -11.23 2.75
N ASP A 44 -10.57 -11.77 3.63
CA ASP A 44 -10.65 -11.66 5.09
C ASP A 44 -9.68 -10.64 5.71
N THR A 45 -8.92 -9.89 4.90
CA THR A 45 -7.90 -8.96 5.41
C THR A 45 -8.50 -7.94 6.36
N THR A 46 -7.86 -7.76 7.51
CA THR A 46 -8.12 -6.61 8.38
C THR A 46 -7.12 -5.52 8.06
N MET A 47 -7.61 -4.34 7.69
CA MET A 47 -6.77 -3.19 7.40
C MET A 47 -7.03 -2.09 8.43
N ILE A 48 -5.94 -1.61 9.03
CA ILE A 48 -5.94 -0.57 10.06
C ILE A 48 -5.26 0.67 9.48
N MET A 49 -5.97 1.79 9.45
CA MET A 49 -5.43 3.08 9.03
C MET A 49 -5.75 4.14 10.09
N ALA A 50 -4.70 4.61 10.79
CA ALA A 50 -4.84 5.46 11.98
C ALA A 50 -5.81 4.84 12.99
N SER A 51 -6.90 5.54 13.34
CA SER A 51 -7.93 5.04 14.27
C SER A 51 -9.03 4.20 13.62
N LYS A 52 -9.00 4.01 12.29
CA LYS A 52 -10.03 3.28 11.55
C LYS A 52 -9.58 1.86 11.25
N MET A 53 -10.42 0.89 11.61
CA MET A 53 -10.29 -0.51 11.22
C MET A 53 -11.41 -0.87 10.23
N VAL A 54 -11.07 -1.63 9.19
CA VAL A 54 -12.02 -2.23 8.25
C VAL A 54 -11.64 -3.68 8.00
N LYS A 55 -12.64 -4.53 7.80
CA LYS A 55 -12.44 -5.97 7.62
C LYS A 55 -13.06 -6.45 6.30
N GLY A 56 -12.23 -7.13 5.53
CA GLY A 56 -12.58 -7.81 4.31
C GLY A 56 -12.85 -6.89 3.13
N ARG A 57 -13.02 -7.54 1.97
CA ARG A 57 -13.04 -6.90 0.65
C ARG A 57 -14.01 -5.71 0.57
N SER A 58 -15.26 -5.92 0.99
CA SER A 58 -16.33 -4.92 0.84
C SER A 58 -16.06 -3.66 1.67
N GLU A 59 -15.59 -3.79 2.91
CA GLU A 59 -15.33 -2.63 3.77
C GLU A 59 -14.11 -1.85 3.29
N ILE A 60 -13.06 -2.55 2.84
CA ILE A 60 -11.88 -1.94 2.24
C ILE A 60 -12.27 -1.16 0.97
N LEU A 61 -13.11 -1.73 0.10
CA LEU A 61 -13.61 -1.05 -1.10
C LEU A 61 -14.40 0.21 -0.76
N ASN A 62 -15.32 0.13 0.20
CA ASN A 62 -16.13 1.26 0.63
C ASN A 62 -15.27 2.38 1.23
N MET A 63 -14.31 2.02 2.08
CA MET A 63 -13.35 2.96 2.64
C MET A 63 -12.51 3.63 1.55
N ARG A 64 -12.01 2.85 0.59
CA ARG A 64 -11.25 3.34 -0.56
C ARG A 64 -12.03 4.36 -1.37
N ARG A 65 -13.28 4.05 -1.74
CA ARG A 65 -14.17 4.98 -2.46
C ARG A 65 -14.40 6.26 -1.65
N SER A 66 -14.59 6.15 -0.34
CA SER A 66 -14.75 7.30 0.56
C SER A 66 -13.53 8.23 0.57
N MET A 67 -12.30 7.70 0.54
CA MET A 67 -11.08 8.53 0.51
C MET A 67 -11.01 9.41 -0.74
N TRP A 68 -11.29 8.85 -1.91
CA TRP A 68 -11.25 9.56 -3.19
C TRP A 68 -12.39 10.58 -3.39
N LYS A 69 -13.38 10.62 -2.48
CA LYS A 69 -14.31 11.76 -2.41
C LYS A 69 -13.59 13.06 -2.05
N HIS A 70 -12.53 12.99 -1.24
CA HIS A 70 -11.80 14.17 -0.72
C HIS A 70 -10.43 14.37 -1.37
N VAL A 71 -9.79 13.28 -1.81
CA VAL A 71 -8.48 13.30 -2.49
C VAL A 71 -8.67 13.60 -3.98
N ALA A 72 -7.87 14.53 -4.51
CA ALA A 72 -7.78 14.85 -5.93
C ALA A 72 -6.57 14.15 -6.59
N SER A 73 -5.46 14.03 -5.87
CA SER A 73 -4.29 13.28 -6.31
C SER A 73 -3.55 12.68 -5.13
N ARG A 74 -2.87 11.56 -5.37
CA ARG A 74 -2.01 10.89 -4.39
C ARG A 74 -0.77 10.36 -5.08
N SER A 75 0.38 10.46 -4.41
CA SER A 75 1.64 9.89 -4.88
C SER A 75 2.41 9.35 -3.70
N HIS A 76 2.53 8.02 -3.62
CA HIS A 76 3.39 7.34 -2.67
C HIS A 76 4.82 7.27 -3.22
N LYS A 77 5.78 7.41 -2.32
CA LYS A 77 7.20 7.16 -2.52
C LYS A 77 7.69 6.22 -1.43
N PRO A 78 7.60 4.90 -1.64
CA PRO A 78 8.23 3.91 -0.77
C PRO A 78 9.75 4.13 -0.74
N GLU A 79 10.35 4.26 0.45
CA GLU A 79 11.77 4.57 0.58
C GLU A 79 12.57 3.40 1.14
N LYS A 80 12.03 2.73 2.17
CA LYS A 80 12.71 1.61 2.84
C LYS A 80 11.72 0.50 3.14
N SER A 81 12.12 -0.73 2.86
CA SER A 81 11.38 -1.95 3.20
C SER A 81 12.19 -2.76 4.21
N PHE A 82 11.60 -3.21 5.30
CA PHE A 82 12.25 -3.96 6.38
C PHE A 82 11.51 -5.30 6.57
N PRO A 83 11.99 -6.39 5.96
CA PRO A 83 11.47 -7.74 6.22
C PRO A 83 11.71 -8.14 7.67
N PHE A 84 10.81 -8.92 8.25
CA PHE A 84 10.92 -9.37 9.64
C PHE A 84 11.90 -10.56 9.78
N GLY A 85 12.33 -11.15 8.67
CA GLY A 85 13.33 -12.21 8.60
C GLY A 85 13.71 -12.56 7.16
N PRO A 86 14.65 -13.50 6.93
CA PRO A 86 15.00 -13.96 5.59
C PRO A 86 13.77 -14.55 4.86
N ASN A 87 13.47 -14.05 3.66
CA ASN A 87 12.29 -14.46 2.87
C ASN A 87 10.94 -14.36 3.62
N ALA A 88 10.83 -13.45 4.60
CA ALA A 88 9.57 -13.24 5.31
C ALA A 88 8.54 -12.52 4.42
N ASP A 89 7.28 -12.96 4.53
CA ASP A 89 6.12 -12.27 3.93
C ASP A 89 5.65 -11.07 4.78
N GLU A 90 6.25 -10.91 5.96
CA GLU A 90 6.03 -9.80 6.87
C GLU A 90 7.05 -8.70 6.63
N VAL A 91 6.55 -7.50 6.37
CA VAL A 91 7.38 -6.35 6.01
C VAL A 91 6.85 -5.09 6.69
N MET A 92 7.76 -4.31 7.26
CA MET A 92 7.50 -2.91 7.57
C MET A 92 8.03 -2.04 6.43
N MET A 93 7.25 -1.07 6.01
CA MET A 93 7.63 -0.12 4.98
C MET A 93 7.59 1.31 5.50
N PHE A 94 8.63 2.06 5.19
CA PHE A 94 8.73 3.49 5.43
C PHE A 94 8.79 4.23 4.10
N GLY A 95 8.11 5.37 4.03
CA GLY A 95 8.20 6.26 2.88
C GLY A 95 7.41 7.55 3.08
N THR A 96 7.21 8.27 1.99
CA THR A 96 6.43 9.52 2.00
C THR A 96 5.23 9.42 1.08
N VAL A 97 4.16 10.14 1.41
CA VAL A 97 2.98 10.28 0.55
C VAL A 97 2.61 11.74 0.39
N SER A 98 2.39 12.15 -0.85
CA SER A 98 1.89 13.48 -1.20
C SER A 98 0.42 13.40 -1.59
N TYR A 99 -0.39 14.31 -1.09
CA TYR A 99 -1.80 14.45 -1.41
C TYR A 99 -2.09 15.82 -2.02
N GLY A 100 -2.84 15.84 -3.11
CA GLY A 100 -3.66 16.98 -3.50
C GLY A 100 -5.10 16.73 -3.07
N LEU A 101 -5.70 17.66 -2.35
CA LEU A 101 -7.11 17.57 -1.93
C LEU A 101 -8.01 18.40 -2.86
N LYS A 102 -9.28 18.02 -3.00
CA LYS A 102 -10.23 18.74 -3.86
C LYS A 102 -10.51 20.17 -3.40
N ASN A 103 -10.26 20.49 -2.13
CA ASN A 103 -10.29 21.85 -1.60
C ASN A 103 -9.00 22.65 -1.88
N ARG A 104 -8.16 22.20 -2.82
CA ARG A 104 -6.88 22.79 -3.25
C ARG A 104 -5.75 22.76 -2.22
N LYS A 105 -5.97 22.21 -1.02
CA LYS A 105 -4.89 21.99 -0.05
C LYS A 105 -3.97 20.87 -0.53
N LYS A 106 -2.68 20.98 -0.21
CA LYS A 106 -1.68 19.95 -0.44
C LYS A 106 -1.08 19.51 0.88
N TRP A 107 -0.82 18.22 1.00
CA TRP A 107 -0.20 17.63 2.19
C TRP A 107 0.94 16.72 1.76
N LYS A 108 1.99 16.68 2.56
CA LYS A 108 3.04 15.66 2.47
C LYS A 108 3.27 15.13 3.88
N MET A 109 3.33 13.83 4.02
CA MET A 109 3.56 13.18 5.30
C MET A 109 4.39 11.91 5.11
N ASP A 110 5.08 11.54 6.17
CA ASP A 110 5.75 10.25 6.27
C ASP A 110 4.72 9.18 6.65
N TYR A 111 4.92 7.95 6.21
CA TYR A 111 4.11 6.81 6.60
C TYR A 111 4.96 5.63 7.02
N TYR A 112 4.38 4.83 7.91
CA TYR A 112 4.81 3.48 8.22
C TYR A 112 3.65 2.54 7.90
N GLN A 113 3.89 1.54 7.06
CA GLN A 113 2.92 0.49 6.75
C GLN A 113 3.51 -0.85 7.18
N VAL A 114 2.78 -1.57 8.01
CA VAL A 114 3.19 -2.90 8.47
C VAL A 114 2.26 -3.92 7.85
N TYR A 115 2.84 -4.89 7.15
CA TYR A 115 2.16 -6.02 6.54
C TYR A 115 2.42 -7.23 7.44
N LEU A 116 1.38 -7.68 8.14
CA LEU A 116 1.40 -8.80 9.07
C LEU A 116 0.65 -9.97 8.44
N ASN A 117 1.28 -11.16 8.41
CA ASN A 117 0.77 -12.41 7.84
C ASN A 117 0.34 -12.37 6.36
N ASP A 118 0.92 -13.27 5.53
CA ASP A 118 0.42 -13.65 4.20
C ASP A 118 0.06 -12.51 3.21
N ALA A 119 0.53 -11.28 3.45
CA ALA A 119 0.28 -10.14 2.57
C ALA A 119 0.81 -10.41 1.14
N ALA A 120 1.79 -11.30 1.03
CA ALA A 120 2.48 -11.70 -0.18
C ALA A 120 1.89 -12.94 -0.89
N GLN A 121 0.90 -13.66 -0.34
CA GLN A 121 0.39 -14.86 -1.02
C GLN A 121 -0.32 -14.56 -2.36
N ASN A 122 -0.74 -13.31 -2.60
CA ASN A 122 -1.21 -12.87 -3.91
C ASN A 122 -0.07 -12.65 -4.92
N ALA A 123 1.20 -12.61 -4.51
CA ALA A 123 2.34 -12.53 -5.43
C ALA A 123 2.53 -13.83 -6.24
N ASN A 124 1.91 -14.94 -5.80
CA ASN A 124 1.92 -16.25 -6.45
C ASN A 124 0.60 -16.63 -7.15
N LYS A 125 -0.34 -15.67 -7.34
CA LYS A 125 -1.50 -15.84 -8.22
C LYS A 125 -1.27 -15.15 -9.56
#